data_AF-A0ABD4Q4V2-F1
#
_entry.id   AF-A0ABD4Q4V2-F1
#
_cell.length_a   1.000
_cell.length_b   1.000
_cell.length_c   1.000
_cell.angle_alpha   90.00
_cell.angle_beta   90.00
_cell.angle_gamma   90.00
#
_symmetry.space_group_name_H-M   'P 1'
#
loop_
_entity.id
_entity.type
_entity.pdbx_description
1 polymer ?
#
loop_
_entity_poly.entity_id
_entity_poly.type
_entity_poly.pdbx_seq_one_letter_code
_entity_poly.pdbx_strand_id
1 'polypeptide(L)'
;AIVAFVDAYNAYREWALTQQETATGGGASEDAVLFGDSTIRGINTDIAAALNFDIDETALATLGISFDENNYLEYDEDTLEDVLL
;
A
#
# COMPACT_ATOMS: atom_id res chain seq x y z
N ALA A 1 14.56 -4.33 8.27
CA ALA A 1 14.42 -4.08 6.82
C ALA A 1 12.96 -4.22 6.38
N ILE A 2 12.28 -5.32 6.74
CA ILE A 2 10.86 -5.54 6.43
C ILE A 2 9.95 -4.46 7.05
N VAL A 3 10.13 -4.12 8.33
CA VAL A 3 9.37 -3.03 8.97
C VAL A 3 9.53 -1.71 8.21
N ALA A 4 10.76 -1.34 7.84
CA ALA A 4 11.02 -0.12 7.06
C ALA A 4 10.40 -0.17 5.64
N PHE A 5 10.22 -1.36 5.06
CA PHE A 5 9.51 -1.54 3.79
C PHE A 5 8.00 -1.30 3.98
N VAL A 6 7.41 -1.87 5.03
CA VAL A 6 6.00 -1.62 5.40
C VAL A 6 5.76 -0.14 5.64
N ASP A 7 6.62 0.52 6.43
CA ASP A 7 6.54 1.95 6.71
C ASP A 7 6.61 2.79 5.42
N ALA A 8 7.55 2.46 4.52
CA ALA A 8 7.72 3.17 3.26
C ALA A 8 6.50 3.01 2.33
N TYR A 9 5.96 1.81 2.23
CA TYR A 9 4.73 1.59 1.47
C TYR A 9 3.55 2.34 2.08
N ASN A 10 3.40 2.31 3.40
CA ASN A 10 2.30 2.98 4.09
C ASN A 10 2.37 4.50 3.93
N ALA A 11 3.56 5.10 4.00
CA ALA A 11 3.77 6.51 3.70
C ALA A 11 3.40 6.84 2.24
N TYR A 12 3.75 5.98 1.29
CA TYR A 12 3.32 6.12 -0.10
C TYR A 12 1.79 6.01 -0.24
N ARG A 13 1.16 5.04 0.42
CA ARG A 13 -0.28 4.79 0.35
C ARG A 13 -1.06 5.98 0.90
N GLU A 14 -0.63 6.53 2.02
CA GLU A 14 -1.19 7.74 2.61
C GLU A 14 -1.11 8.91 1.62
N TRP A 15 0.07 9.17 1.03
CA TRP A 15 0.21 10.18 0.00
C TRP A 15 -0.68 9.91 -1.23
N ALA A 16 -0.78 8.67 -1.69
CA ALA A 16 -1.61 8.32 -2.82
C ALA A 16 -3.11 8.54 -2.54
N LEU A 17 -3.54 8.36 -1.29
CA LEU A 17 -4.91 8.66 -0.85
C LEU A 17 -5.18 10.16 -0.84
N THR A 18 -4.23 11.01 -0.39
CA THR A 18 -4.41 12.47 -0.46
C THR A 18 -4.64 12.95 -1.89
N GLN A 19 -3.99 12.32 -2.86
CA GLN A 19 -4.18 12.63 -4.29
C GLN A 19 -5.52 12.16 -4.88
N GLN A 20 -6.32 11.43 -4.11
CA GLN A 20 -7.64 10.91 -4.51
C GLN A 20 -8.79 11.52 -3.69
N GLU A 21 -8.48 12.42 -2.76
CA GLU A 21 -9.48 13.03 -1.89
C GLU A 21 -10.46 13.94 -2.65
N THR A 22 -11.70 13.97 -2.15
CA THR A 22 -12.75 14.83 -2.68
C THR A 22 -13.15 15.88 -1.65
N ALA A 23 -13.42 17.10 -2.13
CA ALA A 23 -13.97 18.16 -1.29
C ALA A 23 -15.46 17.91 -1.01
N THR A 24 -15.98 18.48 0.08
CA THR A 24 -17.41 18.36 0.48
C THR A 24 -18.39 18.81 -0.62
N GLY A 25 -17.97 19.76 -1.47
CA GLY A 25 -18.78 20.26 -2.59
C GLY A 25 -18.79 19.35 -3.84
N GLY A 26 -18.07 18.22 -3.80
CA GLY A 26 -17.72 17.44 -4.97
C GLY A 26 -16.53 18.05 -5.72
N GLY A 27 -15.80 17.20 -6.46
CA GLY A 27 -14.52 17.56 -7.07
C GLY A 27 -13.32 17.29 -6.16
N ALA A 28 -12.12 17.54 -6.69
CA ALA A 28 -10.86 17.28 -6.00
C ALA A 28 -10.70 18.14 -4.74
N SER A 29 -10.08 17.58 -3.69
CA SER A 29 -9.55 18.35 -2.56
C SER A 29 -8.45 19.33 -3.01
N GLU A 30 -8.20 20.38 -2.23
CA GLU A 30 -7.11 21.35 -2.50
C GLU A 30 -5.73 20.67 -2.48
N ASP A 31 -5.57 19.64 -1.65
CA ASP A 31 -4.33 18.86 -1.51
C ASP A 31 -4.20 17.75 -2.58
N ALA A 32 -5.29 17.47 -3.31
CA ALA A 32 -5.35 16.44 -4.35
C ALA A 32 -4.90 16.99 -5.72
N VAL A 33 -3.66 17.47 -5.80
CA VAL A 33 -3.09 18.10 -7.00
C VAL A 33 -3.09 17.16 -8.21
N LEU A 34 -2.91 15.85 -7.98
CA LEU A 34 -2.91 14.80 -9.00
C LEU A 34 -4.27 14.08 -9.16
N PHE A 35 -5.36 14.71 -8.73
CA PHE A 35 -6.68 14.09 -8.81
C PHE A 35 -7.05 13.71 -10.26
N GLY A 36 -7.34 12.42 -10.47
CA GLY A 36 -7.70 11.87 -11.78
C GLY A 36 -6.51 11.66 -12.73
N ASP A 37 -5.28 11.94 -12.30
CA ASP A 37 -4.07 11.70 -13.08
C ASP A 37 -3.94 10.20 -13.45
N SER A 38 -3.54 9.89 -14.68
CA SER A 38 -3.43 8.50 -15.14
C SER A 38 -2.11 7.84 -14.74
N THR A 39 -1.06 8.62 -14.51
CA THR A 39 0.25 8.12 -14.08
C THR A 39 0.17 7.61 -12.65
N ILE A 40 -0.41 8.37 -11.71
CA ILE A 40 -0.57 7.89 -10.33
C ILE A 40 -1.46 6.64 -10.26
N ARG A 41 -2.51 6.57 -11.09
CA ARG A 41 -3.34 5.36 -11.23
C ARG A 41 -2.55 4.15 -11.74
N GLY A 42 -1.67 4.36 -12.72
CA GLY A 42 -0.74 3.34 -13.19
C GLY A 42 0.17 2.84 -12.07
N ILE A 43 0.84 3.76 -11.36
CA ILE A 43 1.75 3.42 -10.25
C ILE A 43 1.01 2.64 -9.15
N ASN A 44 -0.18 3.08 -8.75
CA ASN A 44 -1.01 2.36 -7.77
C ASN A 44 -1.32 0.93 -8.22
N THR A 45 -1.63 0.75 -9.51
CA THR A 45 -1.94 -0.57 -10.09
C THR A 45 -0.70 -1.46 -10.09
N ASP A 46 0.45 -0.92 -10.50
CA ASP A 46 1.70 -1.67 -10.59
C ASP A 46 2.21 -2.08 -9.20
N ILE A 47 2.13 -1.18 -8.21
CA ILE A 47 2.50 -1.49 -6.83
C ILE A 47 1.55 -2.53 -6.24
N ALA A 48 0.23 -2.38 -6.42
CA ALA A 48 -0.72 -3.36 -5.94
C ALA A 48 -0.48 -4.74 -6.56
N ALA A 49 -0.18 -4.81 -7.86
CA ALA A 49 0.18 -6.06 -8.53
C ALA A 49 1.46 -6.68 -7.97
N ALA A 50 2.49 -5.86 -7.73
CA ALA A 50 3.76 -6.33 -7.16
C ALA A 50 3.62 -6.85 -5.72
N LEU A 51 2.78 -6.21 -4.90
CA LEU A 51 2.56 -6.64 -3.51
C LEU A 51 1.65 -7.88 -3.39
N ASN A 52 0.77 -8.09 -4.37
CA ASN A 52 -0.05 -9.30 -4.46
C ASN A 52 0.65 -10.44 -5.22
N PHE A 53 1.89 -10.23 -5.67
CA PHE A 53 2.63 -11.24 -6.40
C PHE A 53 3.03 -12.40 -5.50
N ASP A 54 2.84 -13.62 -5.99
CA ASP A 54 3.30 -14.85 -5.37
C ASP A 54 4.27 -15.62 -6.29
N ILE A 55 5.20 -16.34 -5.68
CA ILE A 55 6.08 -17.30 -6.35
C ILE A 55 5.93 -18.64 -5.64
N ASP A 56 5.42 -19.65 -6.34
CA ASP A 56 5.27 -21.00 -5.82
C ASP A 56 4.63 -21.00 -4.41
N GLU A 57 3.47 -20.34 -4.27
CA GLU A 57 2.71 -20.16 -3.02
C GLU A 57 3.37 -19.25 -1.96
N THR A 58 4.57 -18.73 -2.22
CA THR A 58 5.25 -17.76 -1.36
C THR A 58 4.81 -16.34 -1.71
N ALA A 59 4.22 -15.64 -0.74
CA ALA A 59 3.69 -14.29 -0.89
C ALA A 59 4.02 -13.43 0.35
N LEU A 60 3.67 -12.14 0.36
CA LEU A 60 3.80 -11.32 1.57
C LEU A 60 3.06 -11.93 2.76
N ALA A 61 1.91 -12.56 2.52
CA ALA A 61 1.14 -13.25 3.56
C ALA A 61 1.91 -14.40 4.23
N THR A 62 2.81 -15.09 3.52
CA THR A 62 3.63 -16.16 4.12
C THR A 62 4.73 -15.61 5.04
N LEU A 63 5.00 -14.30 4.97
CA LEU A 63 5.91 -13.58 5.87
C LEU A 63 5.14 -12.89 7.02
N GLY A 64 3.84 -13.15 7.18
CA GLY A 64 3.00 -12.47 8.16
C GLY A 64 2.61 -11.04 7.77
N ILE A 65 2.70 -10.67 6.49
CA ILE A 65 2.37 -9.32 6.00
C ILE A 65 1.04 -9.36 5.24
N SER A 66 0.07 -8.53 5.65
CA SER A 66 -1.28 -8.46 5.05
C SER A 66 -1.69 -7.02 4.72
N PHE A 67 -2.82 -6.88 4.02
CA PHE A 67 -3.47 -5.59 3.78
C PHE A 67 -4.61 -5.36 4.77
N ASP A 68 -4.73 -4.14 5.26
CA ASP A 68 -5.90 -3.67 6.00
C ASP A 68 -7.05 -3.25 5.06
N GLU A 69 -8.16 -2.77 5.64
CA GLU A 69 -9.34 -2.30 4.90
C GLU A 69 -9.07 -1.10 3.95
N ASN A 70 -8.00 -0.33 4.20
CA ASN A 70 -7.61 0.84 3.43
C ASN A 70 -6.45 0.53 2.46
N ASN A 71 -6.01 -0.73 2.39
CA ASN A 71 -4.82 -1.20 1.69
C ASN A 71 -3.50 -0.62 2.23
N TYR A 72 -3.40 -0.36 3.53
CA TYR A 72 -2.10 -0.27 4.19
C TYR A 72 -1.57 -1.68 4.44
N LEU A 73 -0.25 -1.84 4.48
CA LEU A 73 0.37 -3.06 4.94
C LEU A 73 0.41 -3.09 6.48
N GLU A 74 0.03 -4.21 7.03
CA GLU A 74 0.23 -4.57 8.44
C GLU A 74 1.10 -5.82 8.50
N TYR A 75 1.72 -6.06 9.66
CA TYR A 75 2.51 -7.26 9.88
C TYR A 75 2.22 -7.86 11.26
N ASP A 76 2.22 -9.19 11.31
CA ASP A 76 2.24 -9.96 12.55
C ASP A 76 3.70 -10.16 12.97
N GLU A 77 4.10 -9.52 14.06
CA GLU A 77 5.47 -9.55 14.59
C GLU A 77 5.89 -10.98 14.96
N ASP A 78 5.00 -11.77 15.57
CA ASP A 78 5.30 -13.14 15.98
C ASP A 78 5.55 -14.04 14.76
N THR A 79 4.66 -13.97 13.76
CA THR A 79 4.81 -14.72 12.50
C THR A 79 6.06 -14.28 11.74
N LEU A 80 6.37 -12.98 11.70
CA LEU A 80 7.53 -12.45 11.02
C LEU A 80 8.84 -12.90 11.69
N GLU A 81 8.90 -12.90 13.02
CA GLU A 81 10.05 -13.41 13.76
C GLU A 81 10.27 -14.91 13.54
N ASP A 82 9.20 -15.71 13.57
CA ASP A 82 9.25 -17.16 13.35
C ASP A 82 9.76 -17.53 11.94
N VAL A 83 9.43 -16.73 10.92
CA VAL A 83 9.86 -16.98 9.53
C VAL A 83 11.31 -16.53 9.28
N LEU A 84 11.84 -15.60 10.07
CA LEU A 84 13.20 -15.05 9.91
C LEU A 84 14.28 -15.77 10.74
N LEU A 85 13.88 -16.65 11.67
CA LEU A 85 14.75 -17.46 12.53
C LEU A 85 15.16 -18.79 11.88
#